data_AF-A0A413Q439-F1
#
_entry.id   AF-A0A413Q439-F1
#
_cell.length_a   1.000
_cell.length_b   1.000
_cell.length_c   1.000
_cell.angle_alpha   90.00
_cell.angle_beta   90.00
_cell.angle_gamma   90.00
#
_symmetry.space_group_name_H-M   'P 1'
#
loop_
_entity.id
_entity.type
_entity.pdbx_description
1 polymer ?
#
loop_
_entity_poly.entity_id
_entity_poly.type
_entity_poly.pdbx_seq_one_letter_code
_entity_poly.pdbx_strand_id
1 'polypeptide(L)'
;MNNKLEVIGIDHGWSMMKTISQVFVTGVKEITTTPALFGDVLEYEGKFYKVGTVRQEVKDTKVEDDSFYLLTLAAVAEELKRRGLAEAKVFLAVGLPLTRFGAEKNDFIKYLTKNKRVSFKYENESYHIEIDDVAVFPQCYAAVVDKIPAMAKKTLIVDIG
;
A
#
# COMPACT_ATOMS: atom_id res chain seq x y z
N MET A 1 -0.22 -22.69 -0.62
CA MET A 1 0.47 -21.50 -1.15
C MET A 1 0.88 -21.69 -2.60
N ASN A 2 0.32 -20.84 -3.47
CA ASN A 2 0.75 -20.70 -4.86
C ASN A 2 2.20 -20.16 -4.85
N ASN A 3 3.16 -20.87 -5.48
CA ASN A 3 4.58 -20.47 -5.48
C ASN A 3 4.89 -19.29 -6.40
N LYS A 4 3.88 -18.78 -7.12
CA LYS A 4 4.02 -17.62 -7.98
C LYS A 4 4.14 -16.35 -7.14
N LEU A 5 5.18 -15.58 -7.41
CA LEU A 5 5.38 -14.26 -6.80
C LEU A 5 4.41 -13.26 -7.43
N GLU A 6 3.56 -12.65 -6.61
CA GLU A 6 2.62 -11.62 -7.01
C GLU A 6 3.21 -10.24 -6.72
N VAL A 7 3.50 -9.48 -7.78
CA VAL A 7 3.96 -8.10 -7.65
C VAL A 7 2.74 -7.19 -7.45
N ILE A 8 2.78 -6.37 -6.40
CA ILE A 8 1.72 -5.41 -6.07
C ILE A 8 2.34 -4.02 -6.00
N GLY A 9 1.95 -3.17 -6.96
CA GLY A 9 2.35 -1.77 -7.03
C GLY A 9 1.41 -0.89 -6.22
N ILE A 10 1.95 -0.08 -5.30
CA ILE A 10 1.16 0.79 -4.43
C ILE A 10 1.79 2.19 -4.33
N ASP A 11 1.07 3.19 -4.81
CA ASP A 11 1.39 4.59 -4.58
C ASP A 11 0.77 5.07 -3.26
N HIS A 12 1.66 5.30 -2.27
CA HIS A 12 1.31 5.74 -0.94
C HIS A 12 1.20 7.27 -0.88
N GLY A 13 0.10 7.84 -1.38
CA GLY A 13 -0.14 9.27 -1.25
C GLY A 13 -0.54 9.67 0.17
N TRP A 14 -0.26 10.91 0.57
CA TRP A 14 -0.79 11.47 1.82
C TRP A 14 -2.30 11.76 1.75
N SER A 15 -2.84 11.92 0.54
CA SER A 15 -4.26 12.13 0.28
C SER A 15 -4.97 10.82 -0.11
N MET A 16 -4.36 10.08 -1.06
CA MET A 16 -4.95 8.89 -1.67
C MET A 16 -3.94 7.76 -1.78
N MET A 17 -4.35 6.57 -1.35
CA MET A 17 -3.72 5.29 -1.66
C MET A 17 -4.18 4.83 -3.04
N LYS A 18 -3.24 4.41 -3.89
CA LYS A 18 -3.55 4.02 -5.26
C LYS A 18 -2.82 2.74 -5.65
N THR A 19 -3.53 1.81 -6.25
CA THR A 19 -2.99 0.64 -6.93
C THR A 19 -3.36 0.70 -8.41
N ILE A 20 -3.11 -0.37 -9.17
CA ILE A 20 -3.52 -0.42 -10.58
C ILE A 20 -5.05 -0.47 -10.73
N SER A 21 -5.77 -0.99 -9.74
CA SER A 21 -7.23 -1.17 -9.82
C SER A 21 -8.04 -0.36 -8.80
N GLN A 22 -7.40 0.16 -7.74
CA GLN A 22 -8.11 0.87 -6.68
C GLN A 22 -7.53 2.24 -6.39
N VAL A 23 -8.41 3.14 -5.97
CA VAL A 23 -8.09 4.45 -5.41
C VAL A 23 -8.96 4.67 -4.19
N PHE A 24 -8.34 4.89 -3.03
CA PHE A 24 -9.07 5.16 -1.80
C PHE A 24 -8.36 6.20 -0.94
N VAL A 25 -9.12 6.85 -0.06
CA VAL A 25 -8.61 7.90 0.83
C VAL A 25 -7.57 7.31 1.78
N THR A 26 -6.46 8.02 1.97
CA THR A 26 -5.46 7.71 2.99
C THR A 26 -6.03 8.04 4.36
N GLY A 27 -6.85 7.14 4.88
CA GLY A 27 -7.53 7.29 6.17
C GLY A 27 -7.98 5.94 6.70
N VAL A 28 -7.53 5.60 7.90
CA VAL A 28 -7.89 4.35 8.59
C VAL A 28 -8.29 4.66 10.03
N LYS A 29 -9.37 4.04 10.51
CA LYS A 29 -9.87 4.24 11.87
C LYS A 29 -10.19 2.91 12.53
N GLU A 30 -9.62 2.66 13.70
CA GLU A 30 -9.99 1.53 14.55
C GLU A 30 -11.46 1.65 14.99
N ILE A 31 -12.21 0.56 14.88
CA ILE A 31 -13.59 0.45 15.35
C ILE A 31 -13.67 -0.64 16.40
N THR A 32 -14.35 -0.34 17.52
CA THR A 32 -14.40 -1.21 18.70
C THR A 32 -15.58 -2.18 18.70
N THR A 33 -16.52 -2.01 17.78
CA THR A 33 -17.68 -2.87 17.61
C THR A 33 -17.56 -3.68 16.33
N THR A 34 -18.03 -4.94 16.36
CA THR A 34 -18.15 -5.73 15.15
C THR A 34 -19.11 -5.02 14.18
N PRO A 35 -18.66 -4.69 12.96
CA PRO A 35 -19.48 -3.92 12.05
C PRO A 35 -20.62 -4.79 11.48
N ALA A 36 -21.77 -4.18 11.24
CA ALA A 36 -22.90 -4.84 10.58
C ALA A 36 -22.64 -5.08 9.08
N LEU A 37 -21.75 -4.29 8.47
CA LEU A 37 -21.31 -4.40 7.08
C LEU A 37 -19.79 -4.37 7.04
N PHE A 38 -19.18 -5.31 6.33
CA PHE A 38 -17.72 -5.45 6.28
C PHE A 38 -17.06 -4.71 5.12
N GLY A 39 -17.83 -4.00 4.28
CA GLY A 39 -17.26 -3.22 3.18
C GLY A 39 -16.17 -2.26 3.69
N ASP A 40 -15.01 -2.24 3.04
CA ASP A 40 -13.79 -1.53 3.45
C ASP A 40 -13.29 -1.80 4.89
N VAL A 41 -13.65 -2.93 5.51
CA VAL A 41 -13.19 -3.27 6.87
C VAL A 41 -12.02 -4.24 6.80
N LEU A 42 -10.91 -3.86 7.42
CA LEU A 42 -9.75 -4.69 7.70
C LEU A 42 -9.84 -5.25 9.12
N GLU A 43 -9.73 -6.56 9.27
CA GLU A 43 -9.51 -7.24 10.55
C GLU A 43 -8.03 -7.67 10.63
N TYR A 44 -7.30 -7.13 11.59
CA TYR A 44 -5.88 -7.43 11.80
C TYR A 44 -5.57 -7.49 13.29
N GLU A 45 -4.85 -8.53 13.72
CA GLU A 45 -4.48 -8.76 15.14
C GLU A 45 -5.67 -8.66 16.13
N GLY A 46 -6.84 -9.16 15.72
CA GLY A 46 -8.05 -9.17 16.55
C GLY A 46 -8.77 -7.81 16.66
N LYS A 47 -8.34 -6.81 15.89
CA LYS A 47 -8.94 -5.47 15.83
C LYS A 47 -9.57 -5.22 14.46
N PHE A 48 -10.57 -4.35 14.43
CA PHE A 48 -11.25 -3.94 13.20
C PHE A 48 -10.88 -2.50 12.85
N TYR A 49 -10.66 -2.26 11.56
CA TYR A 49 -10.27 -0.97 11.02
C TYR A 49 -11.12 -0.64 9.79
N LYS A 50 -11.79 0.51 9.81
CA LYS A 50 -12.48 1.03 8.62
C LYS A 50 -11.47 1.79 7.76
N VAL A 51 -11.30 1.34 6.53
CA VAL A 51 -10.40 1.90 5.51
C VAL A 51 -11.14 2.93 4.65
N GLY A 52 -10.41 3.89 4.07
CA GLY A 52 -10.99 4.90 3.19
C GLY A 52 -11.86 5.93 3.92
N THR A 53 -11.58 6.17 5.20
CA THR A 53 -12.35 7.10 6.04
C THR A 53 -11.93 8.56 5.77
N VAL A 54 -12.04 9.44 6.79
CA VAL A 54 -11.54 10.81 6.68
C VAL A 54 -10.03 10.76 6.46
N ARG A 55 -9.55 11.60 5.55
CA ARG A 55 -8.12 11.76 5.28
C ARG A 55 -7.37 11.99 6.59
N GLN A 56 -6.35 11.17 6.83
CA GLN A 56 -5.49 11.33 8.00
C GLN A 56 -4.64 12.60 7.88
N GLU A 57 -4.25 13.15 9.03
CA GLU A 57 -3.35 14.30 9.08
C GLU A 57 -1.99 13.94 8.45
N VAL A 58 -1.36 14.92 7.81
CA VAL A 58 -0.02 14.75 7.27
C VAL A 58 0.97 14.75 8.43
N LYS A 59 1.77 13.69 8.49
CA LYS A 59 2.75 13.45 9.54
C LYS A 59 4.17 13.73 9.05
N ASP A 60 5.12 13.70 9.97
CA ASP A 60 6.53 13.91 9.64
C ASP A 60 7.04 12.78 8.75
N THR A 61 6.64 11.53 9.02
CA THR A 61 6.98 10.37 8.19
C THR A 61 5.80 9.41 8.06
N LYS A 62 5.81 8.56 7.04
CA LYS A 62 4.77 7.53 6.84
C LYS A 62 4.89 6.33 7.78
N VAL A 63 5.96 6.26 8.56
CA VAL A 63 6.25 5.14 9.48
C VAL A 63 6.03 5.51 10.93
N GLU A 64 5.50 6.71 11.20
CA GLU A 64 5.27 7.22 12.55
C GLU A 64 4.24 6.38 13.33
N ASP A 65 3.27 5.80 12.63
CA ASP A 65 2.31 4.85 13.19
C ASP A 65 2.00 3.73 12.19
N ASP A 66 1.05 2.86 12.55
CA ASP A 66 0.67 1.70 11.73
C ASP A 66 -0.35 2.02 10.62
N SER A 67 -0.73 3.28 10.43
CA SER A 67 -1.80 3.64 9.49
C SER A 67 -1.47 3.22 8.06
N PHE A 68 -0.26 3.53 7.56
CA PHE A 68 0.14 3.12 6.21
C PHE A 68 0.33 1.61 6.05
N TYR A 69 0.72 0.91 7.11
CA TYR A 69 0.79 -0.56 7.10
C TYR A 69 -0.60 -1.17 6.95
N LEU A 70 -1.59 -0.70 7.72
CA LEU A 70 -2.98 -1.15 7.60
C LEU A 70 -3.55 -0.83 6.21
N LEU A 71 -3.30 0.38 5.69
CA LEU A 71 -3.70 0.77 4.33
C LEU A 71 -3.01 -0.10 3.26
N THR A 72 -1.77 -0.54 3.49
CA THR A 72 -1.04 -1.47 2.61
C THR A 72 -1.72 -2.83 2.58
N LEU A 73 -2.11 -3.39 3.74
CA LEU A 73 -2.81 -4.67 3.80
C LEU A 73 -4.14 -4.63 3.04
N ALA A 74 -4.90 -3.54 3.18
CA ALA A 74 -6.14 -3.33 2.43
C ALA A 74 -5.89 -3.26 0.92
N ALA A 75 -4.90 -2.49 0.47
CA ALA A 75 -4.51 -2.41 -0.94
C ALA A 75 -4.06 -3.77 -1.51
N VAL A 76 -3.33 -4.56 -0.73
CA VAL A 76 -2.92 -5.92 -1.10
C VAL A 76 -4.14 -6.83 -1.23
N ALA A 77 -5.06 -6.82 -0.27
CA ALA A 77 -6.28 -7.63 -0.35
C ALA A 77 -7.11 -7.29 -1.59
N GLU A 78 -7.32 -6.01 -1.88
CA GLU A 78 -8.03 -5.56 -3.09
C GLU A 78 -7.41 -6.12 -4.39
N GLU A 79 -6.08 -6.03 -4.53
CA GLU A 79 -5.40 -6.55 -5.71
C GLU A 79 -5.42 -8.08 -5.79
N LEU A 80 -5.35 -8.78 -4.65
CA LEU A 80 -5.45 -10.24 -4.60
C LEU A 80 -6.87 -10.72 -4.90
N LYS A 81 -7.89 -10.04 -4.35
CA LYS A 81 -9.32 -10.29 -4.61
C LYS A 81 -9.61 -10.23 -6.10
N ARG A 82 -9.16 -9.15 -6.76
CA ARG A 82 -9.31 -8.98 -8.21
C ARG A 82 -8.62 -10.10 -9.01
N ARG A 83 -7.52 -10.67 -8.49
CA ARG A 83 -6.80 -11.80 -9.09
C ARG A 83 -7.40 -13.16 -8.72
N GLY A 84 -8.44 -13.21 -7.88
CA GLY A 84 -9.03 -14.46 -7.38
C GLY A 84 -8.11 -15.22 -6.43
N LEU A 85 -7.27 -14.52 -5.67
CA LEU A 85 -6.29 -15.09 -4.76
C LEU A 85 -6.59 -14.69 -3.31
N ALA A 86 -6.45 -15.65 -2.40
CA ALA A 86 -6.48 -15.43 -0.94
C ALA A 86 -5.14 -15.77 -0.27
N GLU A 87 -4.27 -16.52 -0.96
CA GLU A 87 -2.91 -16.83 -0.51
C GLU A 87 -1.90 -16.45 -1.57
N ALA A 88 -0.87 -15.69 -1.22
CA ALA A 88 0.17 -15.30 -2.16
C ALA A 88 1.50 -15.00 -1.49
N LYS A 89 2.58 -15.27 -2.21
CA LYS A 89 3.87 -14.65 -1.94
C LYS A 89 3.89 -13.29 -2.65
N VAL A 90 4.06 -12.20 -1.92
CA VAL A 90 3.89 -10.83 -2.43
C VAL A 90 5.23 -10.11 -2.46
N PHE A 91 5.51 -9.43 -3.58
CA PHE A 91 6.56 -8.43 -3.70
C PHE A 91 5.91 -7.05 -3.77
N LEU A 92 6.26 -6.16 -2.83
CA LEU A 92 5.69 -4.82 -2.77
C LEU A 92 6.56 -3.83 -3.55
N ALA A 93 6.01 -3.22 -4.59
CA ALA A 93 6.63 -2.13 -5.33
C ALA A 93 5.96 -0.81 -4.94
N VAL A 94 6.60 -0.02 -4.07
CA VAL A 94 5.95 1.12 -3.39
C VAL A 94 6.59 2.46 -3.73
N GLY A 95 5.79 3.53 -3.62
CA GLY A 95 6.23 4.90 -3.92
C GLY A 95 6.46 5.79 -2.68
N LEU A 96 7.53 6.58 -2.68
CA LEU A 96 7.74 7.72 -1.78
C LEU A 96 7.93 9.03 -2.55
N PRO A 97 7.49 10.18 -2.02
CA PRO A 97 7.77 11.48 -2.62
C PRO A 97 9.26 11.67 -2.89
N LEU A 98 9.61 12.22 -4.06
CA LEU A 98 11.00 12.35 -4.50
C LEU A 98 11.88 13.07 -3.47
N THR A 99 11.36 14.12 -2.82
CA THR A 99 12.07 14.92 -1.81
C THR A 99 12.38 14.16 -0.52
N ARG A 100 11.62 13.10 -0.22
CA ARG A 100 11.74 12.29 1.00
C ARG A 100 12.35 10.92 0.76
N PHE A 101 12.40 10.47 -0.50
CA PHE A 101 12.88 9.15 -0.90
C PHE A 101 14.22 8.77 -0.27
N GLY A 102 15.23 9.64 -0.37
CA GLY A 102 16.57 9.35 0.14
C GLY A 102 16.62 9.13 1.66
N ALA A 103 15.81 9.88 2.41
CA ALA A 103 15.79 9.83 3.87
C ALA A 103 14.87 8.71 4.40
N GLU A 104 13.71 8.51 3.78
CA GLU A 104 12.67 7.62 4.32
C GLU A 104 12.73 6.18 3.76
N LYS A 105 13.46 5.92 2.66
CA LYS A 105 13.44 4.62 1.96
C LYS A 105 13.70 3.42 2.88
N ASN A 106 14.80 3.43 3.64
CA ASN A 106 15.22 2.25 4.39
C ASN A 106 14.26 1.95 5.54
N ASP A 107 13.73 2.98 6.19
CA ASP A 107 12.78 2.80 7.28
C ASP A 107 11.42 2.36 6.76
N PHE A 108 11.02 2.83 5.58
CA PHE A 108 9.80 2.36 4.94
C PHE A 108 9.87 0.90 4.50
N ILE A 109 11.03 0.43 4.02
CA ILE A 109 11.28 -1.01 3.76
C ILE A 109 11.11 -1.80 5.05
N LYS A 110 11.86 -1.44 6.11
CA LYS A 110 11.78 -2.15 7.41
C LYS A 110 10.35 -2.18 7.96
N TYR A 111 9.63 -1.07 7.85
CA TYR A 111 8.26 -0.92 8.29
C TYR A 111 7.31 -1.87 7.56
N LEU A 112 7.39 -1.96 6.22
CA LEU A 112 6.53 -2.85 5.43
C LEU A 112 6.96 -4.32 5.52
N THR A 113 8.24 -4.61 5.76
CA THR A 113 8.74 -5.97 5.98
C THR A 113 8.71 -6.42 7.44
N LYS A 114 8.12 -5.64 8.36
CA LYS A 114 8.15 -5.93 9.80
C LYS A 114 7.60 -7.31 10.15
N ASN A 115 6.62 -7.78 9.37
CA ASN A 115 6.05 -9.12 9.47
C ASN A 115 6.19 -9.84 8.13
N LYS A 116 7.00 -10.90 8.10
CA LYS A 116 7.22 -11.68 6.87
C LYS A 116 5.97 -12.46 6.43
N ARG A 117 5.20 -12.99 7.38
CA ARG A 117 3.96 -13.71 7.13
C ARG A 117 2.83 -13.03 7.85
N VAL A 118 1.77 -12.70 7.13
CA VAL A 118 0.67 -11.89 7.65
C VAL A 118 -0.64 -12.57 7.31
N SER A 119 -1.47 -12.78 8.32
CA SER A 119 -2.84 -13.28 8.16
C SER A 119 -3.80 -12.19 8.65
N PHE A 120 -4.79 -11.88 7.82
CA PHE A 120 -5.73 -10.79 8.08
C PHE A 120 -7.03 -11.06 7.32
N LYS A 121 -8.09 -10.30 7.62
CA LYS A 121 -9.28 -10.30 6.77
C LYS A 121 -9.56 -8.94 6.20
N TYR A 122 -10.06 -8.90 4.98
CA TYR A 122 -10.57 -7.67 4.38
C TYR A 122 -11.94 -7.97 3.80
N GLU A 123 -12.93 -7.16 4.15
CA GLU A 123 -14.35 -7.40 3.78
C GLU A 123 -14.87 -8.78 4.18
N ASN A 124 -14.42 -9.28 5.33
CA ASN A 124 -14.72 -10.62 5.87
C ASN A 124 -14.14 -11.80 5.05
N GLU A 125 -13.29 -11.54 4.06
CA GLU A 125 -12.52 -12.55 3.35
C GLU A 125 -11.13 -12.69 3.97
N SER A 126 -10.67 -13.92 4.20
CA SER A 126 -9.37 -14.19 4.81
C SER A 126 -8.24 -14.20 3.80
N TYR A 127 -7.15 -13.50 4.11
CA TYR A 127 -5.93 -13.42 3.31
C TYR A 127 -4.72 -13.91 4.11
N HIS A 128 -3.85 -14.68 3.46
CA HIS A 128 -2.59 -15.15 4.03
C HIS A 128 -1.44 -14.84 3.05
N ILE A 129 -0.62 -13.86 3.38
CA ILE A 129 0.47 -13.41 2.52
C ILE A 129 1.83 -13.70 3.15
N GLU A 130 2.81 -14.01 2.30
CA GLU A 130 4.23 -13.93 2.65
C GLU A 130 4.85 -12.75 1.90
N ILE A 131 5.28 -11.71 2.62
CA ILE A 131 6.00 -10.58 2.04
C ILE A 131 7.42 -11.05 1.75
N ASP A 132 7.75 -11.20 0.46
CA ASP A 132 9.06 -11.63 0.01
C ASP A 132 10.10 -10.53 0.19
N ASP A 133 9.79 -9.36 -0.37
CA ASP A 133 10.64 -8.17 -0.32
C ASP A 133 9.84 -6.91 -0.69
N VAL A 134 10.43 -5.75 -0.44
CA VAL A 134 9.87 -4.42 -0.72
C VAL A 134 10.87 -3.60 -1.51
N ALA A 135 10.48 -3.16 -2.71
CA ALA A 135 11.21 -2.15 -3.46
C ALA A 135 10.51 -0.80 -3.36
N VAL A 136 11.25 0.22 -2.93
CA VAL A 136 10.77 1.60 -2.90
C VAL A 136 11.31 2.36 -4.10
N PHE A 137 10.43 3.07 -4.79
CA PHE A 137 10.73 3.92 -5.93
C PHE A 137 10.34 5.37 -5.64
N PRO A 138 11.06 6.36 -6.21
CA PRO A 138 10.60 7.74 -6.20
C PRO A 138 9.28 7.85 -6.97
N GLN A 139 8.29 8.48 -6.35
CA GLN A 139 7.05 8.90 -7.04
C GLN A 139 7.40 9.77 -8.24
N CYS A 140 6.52 9.76 -9.25
CA CYS A 140 6.73 10.38 -10.56
C CYS A 140 7.80 9.71 -11.45
N TYR A 141 8.95 9.29 -10.92
CA TYR A 141 9.97 8.59 -11.73
C TYR A 141 9.44 7.27 -12.32
N ALA A 142 8.77 6.48 -11.50
CA ALA A 142 8.16 5.22 -11.94
C ALA A 142 7.09 5.40 -13.04
N ALA A 143 6.47 6.58 -13.14
CA ALA A 143 5.43 6.87 -14.13
C ALA A 143 5.96 7.23 -15.53
N VAL A 144 7.28 7.47 -15.62
CA VAL A 144 7.92 7.96 -16.86
C VAL A 144 9.09 7.12 -17.32
N VAL A 145 9.58 6.17 -16.51
CA VAL A 145 10.81 5.41 -16.80
C VAL A 145 10.79 4.70 -18.16
N ASP A 146 9.63 4.17 -18.55
CA ASP A 146 9.38 3.52 -19.84
C ASP A 146 9.34 4.52 -21.02
N LYS A 147 9.00 5.77 -20.73
CA LYS A 147 8.90 6.87 -21.70
C LYS A 147 10.21 7.66 -21.86
N ILE A 148 11.14 7.57 -20.90
CA ILE A 148 12.44 8.27 -20.94
C ILE A 148 13.15 8.15 -22.29
N PRO A 149 13.23 6.96 -22.95
CA PRO A 149 13.91 6.84 -24.23
C PRO A 149 13.32 7.70 -25.36
N ALA A 150 12.05 8.05 -25.26
CA ALA A 150 11.34 8.89 -26.23
C ALA A 150 11.26 10.37 -25.82
N MET A 151 11.74 10.73 -24.63
CA MET A 151 11.69 12.10 -24.12
C MET A 151 12.78 12.97 -24.74
N ALA A 152 12.48 14.26 -24.91
CA ALA A 152 13.49 15.24 -25.27
C ALA A 152 14.55 15.35 -24.17
N LYS A 153 15.77 15.75 -24.57
CA LYS A 153 16.96 15.88 -23.69
C LYS A 153 16.70 16.67 -22.39
N LYS A 154 15.77 17.64 -22.43
CA LYS A 154 15.25 18.33 -21.25
C LYS A 154 13.74 18.22 -21.25
N THR A 155 13.20 17.48 -20.29
CA THR A 155 11.76 17.31 -20.09
C THR A 155 11.46 17.60 -18.62
N LEU A 156 10.46 18.44 -18.36
CA LEU A 156 9.96 18.70 -17.02
C LEU A 156 8.70 17.87 -16.80
N ILE A 157 8.69 17.07 -15.75
CA ILE A 157 7.51 16.33 -15.31
C ILE A 157 7.06 16.95 -13.98
N VAL A 158 5.78 17.27 -13.89
CA VAL A 158 5.17 17.87 -12.71
C VAL A 158 4.09 16.93 -12.20
N ASP A 159 4.29 16.38 -11.01
CA ASP A 159 3.30 15.58 -10.29
C ASP A 159 2.58 16.49 -9.29
N ILE A 160 1.25 16.59 -9.40
CA ILE A 160 0.41 17.48 -8.58
C ILE A 160 -0.57 16.59 -7.80
N GLY A 161 -0.39 16.52 -6.48
CA GLY A 161 -1.17 15.66 -5.57
C GLY A 161 -1.59 16.32 -4.27
#